data_AF-A0A2D8PAM1-F1
#
_entry.id   AF-A0A2D8PAM1-F1
#
_cell.length_a   1.000
_cell.length_b   1.000
_cell.length_c   1.000
_cell.angle_alpha   90.00
_cell.angle_beta   90.00
_cell.angle_gamma   90.00
#
_symmetry.space_group_name_H-M   'P 1'
#
loop_
_entity.id
_entity.type
_entity.pdbx_description
1 polymer ?
#
loop_
_entity_poly.entity_id
_entity_poly.type
_entity_poly.pdbx_seq_one_letter_code
_entity_poly.pdbx_strand_id
1 'polypeptide(L)'
;MSVADPVNGTGLADPGIKPVDDFLRQHDKSLQSIANTIFPAALYRRHGAPEFFTEFHEKILPKVRDKEKWSGYYFERMTSWDGAPHNNPLWDLVQRMADPAVTSRNKFELALFDPARDLNRSPYGGQCLSYLSFKTMPGSPDVVNLTAMYRNHYYIEKLLGNLIGLGRLLSFVAAETGLEVGSLTVLSSHAQIDQMRTCAGGTTRRGDITSLLDQVDAELAVAA
;
A
#
# COMPACT_ATOMS: atom_id res chain seq x y z
N MET A 1 -8.83 -12.20 0.38
CA MET A 1 -7.88 -11.49 -0.52
C MET A 1 -6.91 -12.45 -1.18
N SER A 2 -6.54 -12.22 -2.45
CA SER A 2 -5.34 -12.82 -3.06
C SER A 2 -4.56 -11.80 -3.89
N VAL A 3 -3.36 -12.13 -4.35
CA VAL A 3 -2.65 -11.26 -5.32
C VAL A 3 -3.29 -11.27 -6.70
N ALA A 4 -4.07 -12.30 -7.05
CA ALA A 4 -4.81 -12.36 -8.31
C ALA A 4 -6.08 -11.50 -8.29
N ASP A 5 -6.69 -11.35 -7.12
CA ASP A 5 -7.84 -10.49 -6.85
C ASP A 5 -7.59 -9.69 -5.55
N PRO A 6 -6.94 -8.52 -5.66
CA PRO A 6 -6.44 -7.77 -4.52
C PRO A 6 -7.49 -6.90 -3.83
N VAL A 7 -8.72 -6.85 -4.34
CA VAL A 7 -9.80 -6.01 -3.80
C VAL A 7 -10.87 -6.82 -3.08
N ASN A 8 -11.00 -8.11 -3.41
CA ASN A 8 -11.94 -9.01 -2.77
C ASN A 8 -11.44 -9.54 -1.41
N GLY A 9 -12.36 -9.69 -0.45
CA GLY A 9 -12.06 -10.18 0.90
C GLY A 9 -11.00 -9.35 1.63
N THR A 10 -11.16 -8.02 1.58
CA THR A 10 -10.22 -7.04 2.17
C THR A 10 -10.83 -6.26 3.34
N GLY A 11 -12.10 -6.53 3.65
CA GLY A 11 -12.81 -5.90 4.75
C GLY A 11 -12.29 -6.38 6.11
N LEU A 12 -12.35 -5.52 7.14
CA LEU A 12 -11.90 -5.89 8.49
C LEU A 12 -12.74 -7.00 9.15
N ALA A 13 -13.91 -7.30 8.60
CA ALA A 13 -14.76 -8.41 9.04
C ALA A 13 -14.49 -9.71 8.29
N ASP A 14 -13.61 -9.70 7.28
CA ASP A 14 -13.26 -10.91 6.53
C ASP A 14 -12.54 -11.90 7.47
N PRO A 15 -12.90 -13.19 7.44
CA PRO A 15 -12.36 -14.22 8.36
C PRO A 15 -10.85 -14.39 8.25
N GLY A 16 -10.25 -14.14 7.08
CA GLY A 16 -8.79 -14.16 6.90
C GLY A 16 -8.08 -12.87 7.33
N ILE A 17 -8.83 -11.78 7.56
CA ILE A 17 -8.30 -10.45 7.90
C ILE A 17 -8.46 -10.15 9.39
N LYS A 18 -9.62 -10.47 9.96
CA LYS A 18 -9.98 -10.09 11.33
C LYS A 18 -8.98 -10.60 12.38
N PRO A 19 -8.57 -11.89 12.38
CA PRO A 19 -7.61 -12.38 13.37
C PRO A 19 -6.26 -11.65 13.30
N VAL A 20 -5.81 -11.31 12.09
CA VAL A 20 -4.56 -10.57 11.88
C VAL A 20 -4.68 -9.13 12.37
N ASP A 21 -5.79 -8.44 12.11
CA ASP A 21 -6.00 -7.08 12.63
C ASP A 21 -6.07 -7.07 14.17
N ASP A 22 -6.78 -8.03 14.76
CA ASP A 22 -6.88 -8.16 16.22
C ASP A 22 -5.51 -8.46 16.85
N PHE A 23 -4.69 -9.29 16.22
CA PHE A 23 -3.32 -9.56 16.65
C PHE A 23 -2.44 -8.31 16.55
N LEU A 24 -2.48 -7.57 15.44
CA LEU A 24 -1.69 -6.34 15.28
C LEU A 24 -2.09 -5.25 16.30
N ARG A 25 -3.38 -5.16 16.66
CA ARG A 25 -3.89 -4.19 17.64
C ARG A 25 -3.33 -4.40 19.03
N GLN A 26 -2.95 -5.62 19.40
CA GLN A 26 -2.24 -5.92 20.64
C GLN A 26 -0.81 -5.37 20.65
N HIS A 27 -0.32 -4.90 19.50
CA HIS A 27 1.02 -4.35 19.29
C HIS A 27 0.99 -2.90 18.76
N ASP A 28 -0.06 -2.15 19.10
CA ASP A 28 -0.27 -0.73 18.72
C ASP A 28 -0.24 -0.48 17.19
N LYS A 29 -0.63 -1.49 16.41
CA LYS A 29 -0.71 -1.44 14.95
C LYS A 29 -2.09 -1.87 14.49
N SER A 30 -2.45 -1.51 13.27
CA SER A 30 -3.65 -2.05 12.63
C SER A 30 -3.43 -2.16 11.13
N LEU A 31 -4.12 -3.11 10.50
CA LEU A 31 -4.11 -3.27 9.05
C LEU A 31 -4.60 -1.99 8.38
N GLN A 32 -5.57 -1.31 8.97
CA GLN A 32 -6.08 -0.04 8.45
C GLN A 32 -5.02 1.06 8.46
N SER A 33 -4.29 1.24 9.56
CA SER A 33 -3.23 2.25 9.64
C SER A 33 -2.11 1.96 8.64
N ILE A 34 -1.71 0.70 8.50
CA ILE A 34 -0.69 0.28 7.52
C ILE A 34 -1.18 0.52 6.09
N ALA A 35 -2.38 0.07 5.74
CA ALA A 35 -2.96 0.26 4.41
C ALA A 35 -3.11 1.75 4.05
N ASN A 36 -3.45 2.59 5.03
CA ASN A 36 -3.58 4.03 4.84
C ASN A 36 -2.24 4.72 4.54
N THR A 37 -1.09 4.12 4.92
CA THR A 37 0.22 4.65 4.51
C THR A 37 0.43 4.59 3.00
N ILE A 38 -0.18 3.61 2.32
CA ILE A 38 -0.12 3.44 0.86
C ILE A 38 -1.25 4.20 0.18
N PHE A 39 -2.50 4.00 0.63
CA PHE A 39 -3.64 4.67 0.02
C PHE A 39 -4.73 5.02 1.05
N PRO A 40 -5.02 6.32 1.28
CA PRO A 40 -6.01 6.78 2.25
C PRO A 40 -7.45 6.68 1.70
N ALA A 41 -7.94 5.45 1.54
CA ALA A 41 -9.21 5.17 0.84
C ALA A 41 -10.44 5.91 1.40
N ALA A 42 -10.50 6.14 2.72
CA ALA A 42 -11.61 6.88 3.31
C ALA A 42 -11.62 8.36 2.91
N LEU A 43 -10.43 8.96 2.74
CA LEU A 43 -10.29 10.33 2.28
C LEU A 43 -10.68 10.44 0.81
N TYR A 44 -10.20 9.52 -0.03
CA TYR A 44 -10.59 9.43 -1.43
C TYR A 44 -12.10 9.28 -1.59
N ARG A 45 -12.76 8.34 -0.89
CA ARG A 45 -14.23 8.19 -0.95
C ARG A 45 -15.01 9.44 -0.56
N ARG A 46 -14.44 10.27 0.32
CA ARG A 46 -15.11 11.49 0.80
C ARG A 46 -14.99 12.66 -0.17
N HIS A 47 -13.85 12.78 -0.86
CA HIS A 47 -13.51 13.98 -1.63
C HIS A 47 -13.43 13.74 -3.14
N GLY A 48 -13.20 12.52 -3.60
CA GLY A 48 -12.92 12.22 -5.01
C GLY A 48 -11.57 12.75 -5.47
N ALA A 49 -11.19 12.43 -6.71
CA ALA A 49 -10.01 13.01 -7.36
C ALA A 49 -10.40 14.18 -8.28
N PRO A 50 -9.57 15.24 -8.36
CA PRO A 50 -8.26 15.39 -7.70
C PRO A 50 -8.32 15.96 -6.27
N GLU A 51 -9.48 16.33 -5.74
CA GLU A 51 -9.60 17.10 -4.49
C GLU A 51 -8.99 16.41 -3.27
N PHE A 52 -9.05 15.08 -3.20
CA PHE A 52 -8.51 14.34 -2.05
C PHE A 52 -6.98 14.48 -1.88
N PHE A 53 -6.24 14.82 -2.94
CA PHE A 53 -4.80 15.07 -2.84
C PHE A 53 -4.52 16.32 -2.00
N THR A 54 -5.23 17.42 -2.28
CA THR A 54 -5.14 18.67 -1.50
C THR A 54 -5.53 18.41 -0.06
N GLU A 55 -6.64 17.71 0.16
CA GLU A 55 -7.12 17.36 1.50
C GLU A 55 -6.10 16.52 2.28
N PHE A 56 -5.41 15.60 1.62
CA PHE A 56 -4.33 14.82 2.24
C PHE A 56 -3.17 15.73 2.66
N HIS A 57 -2.65 16.54 1.74
CA HIS A 57 -1.47 17.37 1.97
C HIS A 57 -1.70 18.51 2.97
N GLU A 58 -2.90 19.09 3.01
CA GLU A 58 -3.20 20.22 3.89
C GLU A 58 -3.71 19.80 5.27
N LYS A 59 -4.46 18.69 5.37
CA LYS A 59 -5.15 18.33 6.62
C LYS A 59 -4.64 17.08 7.30
N ILE A 60 -4.01 16.16 6.56
CA ILE A 60 -3.51 14.88 7.10
C ILE A 60 -2.01 14.94 7.27
N LEU A 61 -1.27 15.25 6.21
CA LEU A 61 0.19 15.23 6.20
C LEU A 61 0.82 16.07 7.33
N PRO A 62 0.36 17.30 7.65
CA PRO A 62 0.96 18.11 8.72
C PRO A 62 0.78 17.52 10.12
N LYS A 63 -0.16 16.59 10.31
CA LYS A 63 -0.42 15.93 11.60
C LYS A 63 0.40 14.65 11.78
N VAL A 64 0.82 14.02 10.68
CA VAL A 64 1.58 12.77 10.70
C VAL A 64 3.06 12.97 10.40
N ARG A 65 3.42 14.07 9.75
CA ARG A 65 4.81 14.47 9.52
C ARG A 65 5.40 15.07 10.80
N ASP A 66 6.11 14.25 11.56
CA ASP A 66 7.00 14.75 12.63
C ASP A 66 8.20 15.52 11.99
N LYS A 67 9.10 16.07 12.80
CA LYS A 67 10.34 16.76 12.40
C LYS A 67 11.29 15.90 11.53
N GLU A 68 10.94 14.65 11.24
CA GLU A 68 11.69 13.76 10.35
C GLU A 68 11.40 14.03 8.87
N LYS A 69 12.37 13.72 8.01
CA LYS A 69 12.29 13.91 6.55
C LYS A 69 11.31 12.96 5.84
N TRP A 70 10.62 12.10 6.58
CA TRP A 70 9.69 11.11 6.06
C TRP A 70 8.50 10.96 7.01
N SER A 71 7.29 11.17 6.50
CA SER A 71 6.06 11.07 7.29
C SER A 71 5.65 9.64 7.66
N GLY A 72 6.35 8.62 7.14
CA GLY A 72 5.89 7.23 7.19
C GLY A 72 4.84 6.88 6.13
N TYR A 73 4.31 7.85 5.39
CA TYR A 73 3.33 7.62 4.32
C TYR A 73 4.02 7.44 2.98
N TYR A 74 3.79 6.30 2.32
CA TYR A 74 4.14 6.11 0.91
C TYR A 74 3.30 7.00 0.00
N PHE A 75 2.06 7.30 0.39
CA PHE A 75 1.16 8.17 -0.37
C PHE A 75 1.73 9.59 -0.57
N GLU A 76 2.44 10.15 0.42
CA GLU A 76 3.17 11.42 0.26
C GLU A 76 4.19 11.34 -0.88
N ARG A 77 4.98 10.25 -0.94
CA ARG A 77 6.01 10.06 -1.96
C ARG A 77 5.45 9.87 -3.36
N MET A 78 4.26 9.27 -3.47
CA MET A 78 3.56 9.10 -4.74
C MET A 78 2.95 10.41 -5.26
N THR A 79 2.70 11.39 -4.39
CA THR A 79 1.90 12.59 -4.69
C THR A 79 2.63 13.91 -4.48
N SER A 80 3.91 13.86 -4.07
CA SER A 80 4.76 15.03 -3.86
C SER A 80 6.20 14.69 -4.23
N TRP A 81 6.56 15.01 -5.48
CA TRP A 81 7.91 14.85 -5.99
C TRP A 81 8.37 16.12 -6.71
N ASP A 82 9.46 16.71 -6.23
CA ASP A 82 10.04 17.92 -6.82
C ASP A 82 10.63 17.58 -8.20
N GLY A 83 10.08 18.21 -9.24
CA GLY A 83 10.47 17.97 -10.63
C GLY A 83 9.59 16.97 -11.39
N ALA A 84 8.58 16.39 -10.74
CA ALA A 84 7.48 15.77 -11.47
C ALA A 84 6.57 16.86 -12.07
N PRO A 85 5.91 16.60 -13.21
CA PRO A 85 4.87 17.50 -13.70
C PRO A 85 3.82 17.74 -12.60
N HIS A 86 3.35 18.98 -12.48
CA HIS A 86 2.38 19.39 -11.44
C HIS A 86 2.72 19.00 -9.98
N ASN A 87 3.96 18.57 -9.71
CA ASN A 87 4.45 17.96 -8.48
C ASN A 87 3.69 16.71 -7.96
N ASN A 88 2.82 16.07 -8.77
CA ASN A 88 2.02 14.89 -8.36
C ASN A 88 2.17 13.72 -9.36
N PRO A 89 3.22 12.90 -9.22
CA PRO A 89 3.50 11.79 -10.11
C PRO A 89 2.34 10.80 -10.29
N LEU A 90 1.64 10.46 -9.21
CA LEU A 90 0.52 9.52 -9.25
C LEU A 90 -0.64 10.09 -10.09
N TRP A 91 -0.97 11.37 -9.91
CA TRP A 91 -2.07 11.97 -10.66
C TRP A 91 -1.72 12.15 -12.14
N ASP A 92 -0.51 12.60 -12.45
CA ASP A 92 -0.05 12.69 -13.85
C ASP A 92 -0.09 11.33 -14.54
N LEU A 93 0.31 10.27 -13.83
CA LEU A 93 0.27 8.89 -14.32
C LEU A 93 -1.17 8.49 -14.64
N VAL A 94 -2.12 8.74 -13.73
CA VAL A 94 -3.54 8.42 -13.93
C VAL A 94 -4.13 9.20 -15.11
N GLN A 95 -3.90 10.51 -15.19
CA GLN A 95 -4.38 11.34 -16.30
C GLN A 95 -3.81 10.86 -17.64
N ARG A 96 -2.52 10.52 -17.66
CA ARG A 96 -1.85 9.97 -18.85
C ARG A 96 -2.38 8.59 -19.23
N MET A 97 -2.77 7.76 -18.26
CA MET A 97 -3.39 6.45 -18.51
C MET A 97 -4.79 6.59 -19.11
N ALA A 98 -5.57 7.57 -18.63
CA ALA A 98 -6.95 7.82 -19.06
C ALA A 98 -7.04 8.52 -20.42
N ASP A 99 -5.99 9.23 -20.85
CA ASP A 99 -5.99 9.98 -22.10
C ASP A 99 -5.94 9.06 -23.35
N PRO A 100 -7.00 9.02 -24.18
CA PRO A 100 -7.03 8.18 -25.38
C PRO A 100 -6.02 8.61 -26.45
N ALA A 101 -5.49 9.83 -26.40
CA ALA A 101 -4.42 10.28 -27.30
C ALA A 101 -3.06 9.65 -26.95
N VAL A 102 -2.89 9.09 -25.75
CA VAL A 102 -1.65 8.45 -25.31
C VAL A 102 -1.60 7.01 -25.79
N THR A 103 -0.90 6.78 -26.89
CA THR A 103 -0.71 5.43 -27.47
C THR A 103 0.37 4.61 -26.75
N SER A 104 1.32 5.28 -26.07
CA SER A 104 2.41 4.59 -25.37
C SER A 104 1.98 4.16 -23.96
N ARG A 105 1.65 2.88 -23.82
CA ARG A 105 1.18 2.24 -22.57
C ARG A 105 2.29 1.73 -21.64
N ASN A 106 3.55 2.12 -21.89
CA ASN A 106 4.71 1.55 -21.21
C ASN A 106 5.25 2.38 -20.04
N LYS A 107 4.86 3.66 -19.94
CA LYS A 107 5.43 4.65 -19.02
C LYS A 107 4.47 4.98 -17.88
N PHE A 108 4.22 4.03 -17.00
CA PHE A 108 3.35 4.19 -15.83
C PHE A 108 4.06 3.65 -14.60
N GLU A 109 5.00 4.44 -14.09
CA GLU A 109 5.95 4.02 -13.06
C GLU A 109 6.12 5.10 -12.01
N LEU A 110 6.19 4.69 -10.74
CA LEU A 110 6.42 5.59 -9.61
C LEU A 110 7.66 5.11 -8.86
N ALA A 111 8.68 5.97 -8.81
CA ALA A 111 9.80 5.80 -7.90
C ALA A 111 9.44 6.41 -6.54
N LEU A 112 9.55 5.63 -5.47
CA LEU A 112 9.36 6.10 -4.10
C LEU A 112 10.69 6.32 -3.38
N PHE A 113 11.75 5.65 -3.86
CA PHE A 113 13.12 5.94 -3.45
C PHE A 113 13.59 7.26 -4.06
N ASP A 114 13.93 8.22 -3.21
CA ASP A 114 14.50 9.52 -3.57
C ASP A 114 15.93 9.60 -3.04
N PRO A 115 16.97 9.56 -3.89
CA PRO A 115 18.36 9.65 -3.45
C PRO A 115 18.65 10.88 -2.57
N ALA A 116 18.01 12.02 -2.84
CA ALA A 116 18.24 13.25 -2.07
C ALA A 116 17.64 13.18 -0.66
N ARG A 117 16.54 12.45 -0.48
CA ARG A 117 15.92 12.24 0.85
C ARG A 117 16.52 11.05 1.58
N ASP A 118 16.83 9.98 0.87
CA ASP A 118 17.00 8.64 1.44
C ASP A 118 18.46 8.16 1.53
N LEU A 119 19.39 8.71 0.72
CA LEU A 119 20.83 8.43 0.90
C LEU A 119 21.41 9.31 2.02
N ASN A 120 21.04 8.97 3.25
CA ASN A 120 21.52 9.65 4.45
C ASN A 120 22.10 8.65 5.47
N ARG A 121 22.65 9.16 6.57
CA ARG A 121 23.27 8.34 7.63
C ARG A 121 22.31 7.98 8.77
N SER A 122 20.99 8.08 8.54
CA SER A 122 20.00 7.73 9.55
C SER A 122 20.13 6.25 9.90
N PRO A 123 20.07 5.89 11.20
CA PRO A 123 19.95 4.50 11.60
C PRO A 123 18.56 3.92 11.24
N TYR A 124 17.59 4.80 10.94
CA TYR A 124 16.26 4.38 10.50
C TYR A 124 16.31 3.94 9.04
N GLY A 125 15.87 2.71 8.79
CA GLY A 125 15.98 2.08 7.47
C GLY A 125 15.29 2.84 6.34
N GLY A 126 14.27 3.66 6.62
CA GLY A 126 13.56 4.46 5.62
C GLY A 126 12.39 3.73 4.95
N GLN A 127 12.07 4.14 3.73
CA GLN A 127 10.99 3.61 2.88
C GLN A 127 11.23 2.16 2.41
N CYS A 128 10.36 1.22 2.77
CA CYS A 128 10.50 -0.17 2.32
C CYS A 128 9.96 -0.41 0.91
N LEU A 129 8.81 0.19 0.58
CA LEU A 129 8.28 0.23 -0.79
C LEU A 129 9.11 1.21 -1.62
N SER A 130 9.83 0.70 -2.61
CA SER A 130 10.79 1.47 -3.39
C SER A 130 10.23 1.89 -4.75
N TYR A 131 9.36 1.07 -5.35
CA TYR A 131 8.96 1.25 -6.74
C TYR A 131 7.61 0.59 -7.05
N LEU A 132 6.84 1.23 -7.93
CA LEU A 132 5.57 0.75 -8.46
C LEU A 132 5.57 0.84 -9.99
N SER A 133 5.08 -0.20 -10.66
CA SER A 133 4.90 -0.22 -12.13
C SER A 133 3.48 -0.68 -12.46
N PHE A 134 2.72 0.17 -13.12
CA PHE A 134 1.38 -0.12 -13.61
C PHE A 134 1.47 -0.60 -15.07
N LYS A 135 0.70 -1.62 -15.42
CA LYS A 135 0.64 -2.16 -16.77
C LYS A 135 -0.80 -2.37 -17.19
N THR A 136 -1.21 -1.68 -18.26
CA THR A 136 -2.47 -1.97 -18.94
C THR A 136 -2.31 -3.26 -19.73
N MET A 137 -3.21 -4.21 -19.53
CA MET A 137 -3.30 -5.43 -20.32
C MET A 137 -4.61 -5.46 -21.11
N PRO A 138 -4.61 -6.07 -22.31
CA PRO A 138 -5.82 -6.24 -23.09
C PRO A 138 -6.91 -7.00 -22.33
N GLY A 139 -8.14 -6.50 -22.40
CA GLY A 139 -9.31 -7.10 -21.77
C GLY A 139 -10.63 -6.60 -22.39
N SER A 140 -11.76 -6.84 -21.73
CA SER A 140 -13.04 -6.22 -22.09
C SER A 140 -13.87 -5.93 -20.83
N PRO A 141 -13.62 -4.79 -20.12
CA PRO A 141 -12.64 -3.72 -20.41
C PRO A 141 -11.17 -4.13 -20.26
N ASP A 142 -10.24 -3.33 -20.80
CA ASP A 142 -8.80 -3.44 -20.51
C ASP A 142 -8.57 -3.43 -18.97
N VAL A 143 -7.59 -4.20 -18.51
CA VAL A 143 -7.29 -4.34 -17.07
C VAL A 143 -6.00 -3.60 -16.73
N VAL A 144 -5.87 -3.11 -15.50
CA VAL A 144 -4.61 -2.57 -14.96
C VAL A 144 -4.02 -3.51 -13.91
N ASN A 145 -2.77 -3.93 -14.11
CA ASN A 145 -1.98 -4.67 -13.14
C ASN A 145 -1.00 -3.76 -12.41
N LEU A 146 -0.58 -4.15 -11.21
CA LEU A 146 0.41 -3.41 -10.42
C LEU A 146 1.54 -4.32 -9.94
N THR A 147 2.77 -3.98 -10.31
CA THR A 147 3.99 -4.56 -9.74
C THR A 147 4.56 -3.64 -8.67
N ALA A 148 4.76 -4.15 -7.45
CA ALA A 148 5.34 -3.42 -6.33
C ALA A 148 6.67 -4.05 -5.87
N MET A 149 7.69 -3.23 -5.65
CA MET A 149 8.99 -3.67 -5.16
C MET A 149 9.25 -3.18 -3.74
N TYR A 150 9.41 -4.12 -2.81
CA TYR A 150 9.85 -3.88 -1.44
C TYR A 150 11.30 -4.32 -1.26
N ARG A 151 12.16 -3.43 -0.74
CA ARG A 151 13.56 -3.81 -0.46
C ARG A 151 13.75 -4.61 0.83
N ASN A 152 12.81 -4.42 1.77
CA ASN A 152 12.67 -5.16 3.03
C ASN A 152 11.18 -5.32 3.30
N HIS A 153 10.72 -6.52 3.65
CA HIS A 153 9.30 -6.78 3.86
C HIS A 153 9.07 -7.67 5.07
N TYR A 154 8.40 -7.11 6.07
CA TYR A 154 7.94 -7.81 7.28
C TYR A 154 6.59 -8.45 7.02
N TYR A 155 6.57 -9.79 7.05
CA TYR A 155 5.42 -10.58 6.65
C TYR A 155 4.33 -10.63 7.70
N ILE A 156 4.69 -10.55 8.98
CA ILE A 156 3.71 -10.55 10.07
C ILE A 156 3.21 -9.13 10.30
N GLU A 157 4.13 -8.18 10.47
CA GLU A 157 3.73 -6.82 10.85
C GLU A 157 3.09 -6.01 9.72
N LYS A 158 3.56 -6.16 8.46
CA LYS A 158 3.26 -5.18 7.40
C LYS A 158 2.59 -5.76 6.17
N LEU A 159 2.94 -6.98 5.77
CA LEU A 159 2.55 -7.53 4.46
C LEU A 159 1.05 -7.43 4.19
N LEU A 160 0.20 -7.92 5.08
CA LEU A 160 -1.23 -7.93 4.82
C LEU A 160 -1.81 -6.50 4.66
N GLY A 161 -1.41 -5.58 5.55
CA GLY A 161 -1.81 -4.18 5.45
C GLY A 161 -1.28 -3.51 4.17
N ASN A 162 -0.06 -3.84 3.77
CA ASN A 162 0.53 -3.36 2.53
C ASN A 162 -0.23 -3.88 1.30
N LEU A 163 -0.61 -5.16 1.27
CA LEU A 163 -1.41 -5.73 0.19
C LEU A 163 -2.79 -5.06 0.10
N ILE A 164 -3.44 -4.79 1.24
CA ILE A 164 -4.70 -4.03 1.28
C ILE A 164 -4.52 -2.62 0.75
N GLY A 165 -3.44 -1.94 1.14
CA GLY A 165 -3.09 -0.62 0.63
C GLY A 165 -2.86 -0.60 -0.89
N LEU A 166 -2.12 -1.58 -1.41
CA LEU A 166 -1.84 -1.72 -2.84
C LEU A 166 -3.11 -2.07 -3.64
N GLY A 167 -3.98 -2.94 -3.13
CA GLY A 167 -5.26 -3.24 -3.75
C GLY A 167 -6.17 -2.00 -3.83
N ARG A 168 -6.20 -1.19 -2.77
CA ARG A 168 -6.92 0.10 -2.76
C ARG A 168 -6.35 1.09 -3.77
N LEU A 169 -5.02 1.19 -3.86
CA LEU A 169 -4.35 2.03 -4.86
C LEU A 169 -4.68 1.57 -6.28
N LEU A 170 -4.63 0.26 -6.54
CA LEU A 170 -4.95 -0.30 -7.85
C LEU A 170 -6.42 -0.05 -8.22
N SER A 171 -7.34 -0.24 -7.26
CA SER A 171 -8.76 0.06 -7.43
C SER A 171 -9.01 1.52 -7.76
N PHE A 172 -8.29 2.45 -7.11
CA PHE A 172 -8.33 3.87 -7.44
C PHE A 172 -7.88 4.13 -8.87
N VAL A 173 -6.72 3.61 -9.29
CA VAL A 173 -6.22 3.81 -10.66
C VAL A 173 -7.19 3.23 -11.68
N ALA A 174 -7.71 2.02 -11.44
CA ALA A 174 -8.71 1.40 -12.30
C ALA A 174 -9.95 2.28 -12.47
N ALA A 175 -10.53 2.77 -11.35
CA ALA A 175 -11.72 3.61 -11.37
C ALA A 175 -11.51 4.93 -12.13
N GLU A 176 -10.41 5.63 -11.88
CA GLU A 176 -10.11 6.93 -12.51
C GLU A 176 -9.71 6.81 -14.00
N THR A 177 -9.34 5.61 -14.45
CA THR A 177 -8.94 5.35 -15.84
C THR A 177 -10.00 4.62 -16.65
N GLY A 178 -11.10 4.21 -16.03
CA GLY A 178 -12.14 3.37 -16.66
C GLY A 178 -11.65 1.96 -17.03
N LEU A 179 -10.60 1.48 -16.36
CA LEU A 179 -10.05 0.14 -16.52
C LEU A 179 -10.60 -0.80 -15.44
N GLU A 180 -10.49 -2.11 -15.68
CA GLU A 180 -10.78 -3.12 -14.67
C GLU A 180 -9.58 -3.38 -13.76
N VAL A 181 -9.87 -3.81 -12.53
CA VAL A 181 -8.84 -4.19 -11.55
C VAL A 181 -8.20 -5.51 -11.98
N GLY A 182 -6.89 -5.48 -12.21
CA GLY A 182 -6.09 -6.67 -12.46
C GLY A 182 -5.38 -7.21 -11.22
N SER A 183 -4.25 -7.87 -11.43
CA SER A 183 -3.49 -8.54 -10.38
C SER A 183 -2.36 -7.69 -9.80
N LEU A 184 -1.93 -8.07 -8.60
CA LEU A 184 -0.69 -7.60 -7.98
C LEU A 184 0.46 -8.57 -8.26
N THR A 185 1.64 -8.02 -8.52
CA THR A 185 2.91 -8.74 -8.42
C THR A 185 3.76 -8.05 -7.34
N VAL A 186 4.16 -8.77 -6.31
CA VAL A 186 4.93 -8.18 -5.19
C VAL A 186 6.31 -8.82 -5.12
N LEU A 187 7.34 -8.02 -5.41
CA LEU A 187 8.73 -8.43 -5.29
C LEU A 187 9.29 -7.94 -3.95
N SER A 188 9.67 -8.87 -3.09
CA SER A 188 10.36 -8.57 -1.83
C SER A 188 11.81 -9.02 -1.95
N SER A 189 12.78 -8.10 -2.07
CA SER A 189 14.19 -8.50 -2.19
C SER A 189 14.76 -9.08 -0.89
N HIS A 190 14.19 -8.68 0.24
CA HIS A 190 14.41 -9.31 1.53
C HIS A 190 13.04 -9.49 2.22
N ALA A 191 12.65 -10.74 2.41
CA ALA A 191 11.41 -11.14 3.07
C ALA A 191 11.75 -11.78 4.42
N GLN A 192 11.10 -11.32 5.48
CA GLN A 192 11.30 -11.83 6.82
C GLN A 192 9.95 -12.13 7.49
N ILE A 193 9.81 -13.33 8.03
CA ILE A 193 8.80 -13.64 9.05
C ILE A 193 9.31 -13.03 10.36
N ASP A 194 8.84 -11.82 10.65
CA ASP A 194 9.34 -10.99 11.73
C ASP A 194 8.68 -11.30 13.07
N GLN A 195 9.39 -10.98 14.14
CA GLN A 195 8.91 -11.04 15.52
C GLN A 195 8.71 -9.62 16.03
N MET A 196 7.46 -9.17 16.01
CA MET A 196 7.09 -7.80 16.34
C MET A 196 7.44 -7.46 17.79
N ARG A 197 7.93 -6.25 18.01
CA ARG A 197 8.08 -5.72 19.37
C ARG A 197 6.71 -5.49 20.00
N THR A 198 6.57 -5.90 21.26
CA THR A 198 5.34 -5.71 22.03
C THR A 198 5.38 -4.37 22.78
N CYS A 199 4.21 -3.79 23.02
CA CYS A 199 4.06 -2.55 23.80
C CYS A 199 4.46 -2.73 25.27
N ALA A 200 4.30 -3.95 25.80
CA ALA A 200 4.70 -4.33 27.16
C ALA A 200 6.21 -4.69 27.31
N GLY A 201 7.00 -4.57 26.24
CA GLY A 201 8.39 -5.00 26.21
C GLY A 201 8.55 -6.48 25.82
N GLY A 202 9.55 -6.75 24.97
CA GLY A 202 9.78 -8.08 24.37
C GLY A 202 9.41 -8.14 22.89
N THR A 203 9.46 -9.35 22.32
CA THR A 203 9.08 -9.63 20.93
C THR A 203 8.09 -10.78 20.89
N THR A 204 7.22 -10.80 19.88
CA THR A 204 6.36 -11.97 19.62
C THR A 204 7.22 -13.20 19.46
N ARG A 205 6.74 -14.31 19.99
CA ARG A 205 7.41 -15.61 19.90
C ARG A 205 6.88 -16.35 18.67
N ARG A 206 7.62 -17.37 18.24
CA ARG A 206 7.15 -18.24 17.16
C ARG A 206 5.81 -18.90 17.49
N GLY A 207 5.60 -19.28 18.75
CA GLY A 207 4.34 -19.85 19.22
C GLY A 207 3.14 -18.91 19.01
N ASP A 208 3.31 -17.62 19.26
CA ASP A 208 2.24 -16.62 19.06
C ASP A 208 1.87 -16.52 17.57
N ILE A 209 2.87 -16.56 16.69
CA ILE A 209 2.67 -16.56 15.23
C ILE A 209 1.97 -17.84 14.77
N THR A 210 2.38 -19.00 15.31
CA THR A 210 1.70 -20.28 15.01
C THR A 210 0.24 -20.22 15.43
N SER A 211 -0.05 -19.76 16.66
CA SER A 211 -1.44 -19.62 17.14
C SER A 211 -2.27 -18.65 16.29
N LEU A 212 -1.66 -17.56 15.80
CA LEU A 212 -2.33 -16.68 14.85
C LEU A 212 -2.71 -17.40 13.56
N LEU A 213 -1.78 -18.16 12.97
CA LEU A 213 -2.03 -18.90 11.73
C LEU A 213 -3.11 -19.97 11.93
N ASP A 214 -3.04 -20.72 13.03
CA ASP A 214 -4.07 -21.72 13.38
C ASP A 214 -5.45 -21.07 13.53
N GLN A 215 -5.53 -19.88 14.13
CA GLN A 215 -6.78 -19.13 14.24
C GLN A 215 -7.32 -18.69 12.88
N VAL A 216 -6.45 -18.20 11.99
CA VAL A 216 -6.83 -17.83 10.62
C VAL A 216 -7.37 -19.04 9.85
N ASP A 217 -6.67 -20.17 9.92
CA ASP A 217 -7.08 -21.40 9.25
C ASP A 217 -8.45 -21.90 9.77
N ALA A 218 -8.68 -21.81 11.08
CA ALA A 218 -9.97 -22.17 11.68
C ALA A 218 -11.11 -21.26 11.22
N GLU A 219 -10.91 -19.94 11.20
CA GLU A 219 -11.92 -18.97 10.74
C GLU A 219 -12.24 -19.14 9.25
N LEU A 220 -11.22 -19.39 8.42
CA LEU A 220 -11.39 -19.67 6.99
C LEU A 220 -12.13 -20.99 6.74
N ALA A 221 -11.88 -22.03 7.54
CA ALA A 221 -12.59 -23.30 7.44
C ALA A 221 -14.07 -23.20 7.82
N VAL A 222 -14.45 -22.30 8.73
CA VAL A 222 -15.84 -22.03 9.10
C VAL A 222 -16.59 -21.23 8.03
N ALA A 223 -15.87 -20.40 7.28
CA ALA A 223 -16.43 -19.53 6.25
C ALA A 223 -16.55 -20.17 4.85
N ALA A 224 -15.93 -21.35 4.64
CA ALA A 224 -15.94 -22.12 3.39
C ALA A 224 -17.17 -23.04 3.27
#